data_AF-A0A8S2HWK9-F1
#
_entry.id   AF-A0A8S2HWK9-F1
#
_cell.length_a   1.000
_cell.length_b   1.000
_cell.length_c   1.000
_cell.angle_alpha   90.00
_cell.angle_beta   90.00
_cell.angle_gamma   90.00
#
_symmetry.space_group_name_H-M   'P 1'
#
loop_
_entity.id
_entity.type
_entity.pdbx_description
1 polymer ?
#
loop_
_entity_poly.entity_id
_entity_poly.type
_entity_poly.pdbx_seq_one_letter_code
_entity_poly.pdbx_strand_id
1 'polypeptide(L)'
;MLGSNFLFFGIEVLDRLFRGINWDSESRLFPKTTMCDFTIREFGHPKLAHEYTVPCVLPLNLFNQQMFTFLYFWYALIIQLNMYDFFLWIYTIHPSNRRHFIFKHLKSKKYAAVFEATTNDQMKAFVDDYLKADGVFILIIISENSSDFVTSEIIQQLWMRKFIVKYYRDTKELIYADIQLTNNNNNHSSVKRHLCGVI
;
A
#
# COMPACT_ATOMS: atom_id res chain seq x y z
N MET A 1 -21.15 -20.69 6.43
CA MET A 1 -19.82 -20.22 5.98
C MET A 1 -18.95 -21.45 5.82
N LEU A 2 -18.53 -21.80 4.60
CA LEU A 2 -17.69 -22.97 4.36
C LEU A 2 -16.46 -22.88 5.27
N GLY A 3 -16.17 -23.95 6.02
CA GLY A 3 -15.34 -23.92 7.23
C GLY A 3 -13.90 -23.43 7.06
N SER A 4 -13.22 -23.25 8.20
CA SER A 4 -11.86 -22.70 8.39
C SER A 4 -10.75 -23.25 7.49
N ASN A 5 -10.99 -24.36 6.79
CA ASN A 5 -9.98 -25.09 6.02
C ASN A 5 -9.95 -24.70 4.53
N PHE A 6 -10.79 -23.76 4.08
CA PHE A 6 -10.83 -23.34 2.67
C PHE A 6 -9.55 -22.61 2.21
N LEU A 7 -8.86 -21.89 3.10
CA LEU A 7 -7.57 -21.26 2.77
C LEU A 7 -6.47 -22.28 2.48
N PHE A 8 -6.48 -23.42 3.16
CA PHE A 8 -5.49 -24.49 2.96
C PHE A 8 -5.88 -25.46 1.84
N PHE A 9 -7.16 -25.46 1.43
CA PHE A 9 -7.68 -26.36 0.39
C PHE A 9 -6.88 -26.26 -0.92
N GLY A 10 -6.63 -25.05 -1.43
CA GLY A 10 -5.92 -24.94 -2.70
C GLY A 10 -4.41 -25.15 -2.62
N ILE A 11 -3.79 -24.96 -1.44
CA ILE A 11 -2.40 -25.39 -1.19
C ILE A 11 -2.32 -26.92 -1.20
N GLU A 12 -3.27 -27.60 -0.56
CA GLU A 12 -3.36 -29.06 -0.54
C GLU A 12 -3.61 -29.63 -1.95
N VAL A 13 -4.48 -29.01 -2.74
CA VAL A 13 -4.72 -29.37 -4.15
C VAL A 13 -3.45 -29.19 -4.98
N LEU A 14 -2.72 -28.09 -4.78
CA LEU A 14 -1.47 -27.82 -5.51
C LEU A 14 -0.36 -28.82 -5.15
N ASP A 15 -0.18 -29.15 -3.87
CA ASP A 15 0.81 -30.15 -3.42
C ASP A 15 0.47 -31.55 -3.96
N ARG A 16 -0.81 -31.94 -3.95
CA ARG A 16 -1.25 -33.22 -4.54
C ARG A 16 -1.04 -33.28 -6.05
N LEU A 17 -1.28 -32.16 -6.75
CA LEU A 17 -1.02 -32.04 -8.20
C LEU A 17 0.48 -32.16 -8.51
N PHE A 18 1.34 -31.47 -7.75
CA PHE A 18 2.80 -31.59 -7.90
C PHE A 18 3.32 -33.00 -7.63
N ARG A 19 2.68 -33.75 -6.72
CA ARG A 19 3.00 -35.15 -6.41
C ARG A 19 2.43 -36.15 -7.42
N GLY A 20 1.66 -35.70 -8.42
CA GLY A 20 1.03 -36.58 -9.40
C GLY A 20 -0.03 -37.51 -8.82
N ILE A 21 -0.57 -37.18 -7.64
CA ILE A 21 -1.61 -37.97 -6.98
C ILE A 21 -2.95 -37.56 -7.57
N ASN A 22 -3.81 -38.54 -7.90
CA ASN A 22 -5.16 -38.28 -8.38
C ASN A 22 -5.93 -37.41 -7.35
N TRP A 23 -6.13 -36.15 -7.71
CA TRP A 23 -6.84 -35.12 -6.95
C TRP A 23 -8.36 -35.39 -6.87
N ASP A 24 -8.83 -36.44 -7.55
CA ASP A 24 -10.20 -36.96 -7.49
C ASP A 24 -10.59 -37.57 -6.14
N SER A 25 -9.69 -37.57 -5.15
CA SER A 25 -9.96 -38.08 -3.81
C SER A 25 -11.02 -37.23 -3.13
N GLU A 26 -12.22 -37.81 -3.00
CA GLU A 26 -13.41 -37.35 -2.26
C GLU A 26 -13.17 -36.12 -1.37
N SER A 27 -13.35 -34.93 -1.96
CA SER A 27 -13.35 -33.72 -1.16
C SER A 27 -14.53 -33.81 -0.20
N ARG A 28 -14.28 -33.94 1.11
CA ARG A 28 -15.32 -33.98 2.16
C ARG A 28 -16.24 -32.76 2.12
N LEU A 29 -15.81 -31.68 1.47
CA LEU A 29 -16.58 -30.46 1.28
C LEU A 29 -17.62 -30.57 0.15
N PHE A 30 -17.35 -31.39 -0.88
CA PHE A 30 -18.17 -31.49 -2.09
C PHE A 30 -18.31 -32.98 -2.53
N PRO A 31 -19.29 -33.74 -1.97
CA PRO A 31 -19.57 -35.12 -2.40
C PRO A 31 -20.10 -35.17 -3.84
N LYS A 32 -19.33 -35.76 -4.75
CA LYS A 32 -19.69 -35.92 -6.17
C LYS A 32 -20.78 -36.99 -6.40
N THR A 33 -20.91 -37.92 -5.45
CA THR A 33 -21.84 -39.05 -5.48
C THR A 33 -22.54 -39.17 -4.13
N THR A 34 -23.86 -39.42 -4.15
CA THR A 34 -24.68 -39.66 -2.94
C THR A 34 -25.47 -40.95 -3.12
N MET A 35 -25.78 -41.66 -2.03
CA MET A 35 -26.68 -42.82 -2.09
C MET A 35 -28.13 -42.33 -2.08
N CYS A 36 -28.93 -42.82 -3.03
CA CYS A 36 -30.36 -42.56 -3.11
C CYS A 36 -31.14 -43.86 -2.88
N ASP A 37 -32.08 -43.85 -1.95
CA ASP A 37 -32.96 -44.98 -1.67
C ASP A 37 -34.31 -44.78 -2.37
N PHE A 38 -34.73 -45.79 -3.14
CA PHE A 38 -36.03 -45.80 -3.83
C PHE A 38 -36.82 -47.05 -3.46
N THR A 39 -38.11 -46.87 -3.13
CA THR A 39 -39.04 -47.97 -2.87
C THR A 39 -39.90 -48.23 -4.11
N ILE A 40 -39.84 -49.43 -4.68
CA ILE A 40 -40.72 -49.83 -5.79
C ILE A 40 -41.84 -50.70 -5.23
N ARG A 41 -43.10 -50.38 -5.55
CA ARG A 41 -44.29 -51.17 -5.18
C ARG A 41 -44.77 -51.95 -6.39
N GLU A 42 -44.86 -53.26 -6.29
CA GLU A 42 -45.38 -54.12 -7.37
C GLU A 42 -46.91 -53.97 -7.50
N PHE A 43 -47.40 -53.89 -8.75
CA PHE A 43 -48.85 -53.89 -9.05
C PHE A 43 -49.43 -55.28 -8.74
N GLY A 44 -49.87 -55.48 -7.49
CA GLY A 44 -50.55 -56.71 -7.06
C GLY A 44 -50.37 -57.05 -5.57
N HIS A 45 -49.25 -56.66 -4.96
CA HIS A 45 -48.92 -56.97 -3.56
C HIS A 45 -48.47 -55.70 -2.80
N PRO A 46 -49.40 -54.81 -2.39
CA PRO A 46 -49.07 -53.51 -1.78
C PRO A 46 -48.37 -53.58 -0.41
N LYS A 47 -48.15 -54.78 0.14
CA LYS A 47 -47.49 -55.03 1.44
C LYS A 47 -46.02 -55.44 1.33
N LEU A 48 -45.50 -55.74 0.13
CA LEU A 48 -44.09 -56.07 -0.11
C LEU A 48 -43.46 -54.92 -0.91
N ALA A 49 -42.81 -53.97 -0.23
CA ALA A 49 -42.03 -52.92 -0.87
C ALA A 49 -40.55 -53.28 -0.75
N HIS A 50 -39.85 -53.35 -1.88
CA HIS A 50 -38.41 -53.59 -1.92
C HIS A 50 -37.67 -52.24 -2.00
N GLU A 51 -36.73 -52.04 -1.09
CA GLU A 51 -35.84 -50.87 -1.07
C GLU A 51 -34.60 -51.15 -1.91
N TYR A 52 -34.31 -50.24 -2.84
CA TYR A 52 -33.09 -50.26 -3.64
C TYR A 52 -32.27 -49.01 -3.36
N THR A 53 -31.00 -49.21 -3.01
CA THR A 53 -30.02 -48.14 -2.87
C THR A 53 -29.18 -48.05 -4.15
N VAL A 54 -29.15 -46.89 -4.78
CA VAL A 54 -28.35 -46.65 -6.00
C VAL A 54 -27.45 -45.42 -5.84
N PRO A 55 -26.24 -45.43 -6.43
CA PRO A 55 -25.39 -44.25 -6.46
C PRO A 55 -25.95 -43.20 -7.43
N CYS A 56 -26.26 -42.02 -6.91
CA CYS A 56 -26.63 -40.83 -7.65
C CYS A 56 -25.42 -39.91 -7.82
N VAL A 57 -25.20 -39.42 -9.03
CA VAL A 57 -24.24 -38.33 -9.26
C VAL A 57 -24.91 -36.99 -9.00
N LEU A 58 -24.15 -36.01 -8.48
CA LEU A 58 -24.65 -34.66 -8.21
C LEU A 58 -23.94 -33.63 -9.11
N PRO A 59 -24.46 -33.39 -10.34
CA PRO A 59 -23.78 -32.55 -11.34
C PRO A 59 -23.52 -31.12 -10.86
N LEU A 60 -24.43 -30.59 -10.04
CA LEU A 60 -24.30 -29.26 -9.42
C LEU A 60 -23.05 -29.16 -8.53
N ASN A 61 -22.72 -30.24 -7.83
CA ASN A 61 -21.59 -30.24 -6.91
C ASN A 61 -20.25 -30.37 -7.63
N LEU A 62 -20.25 -31.13 -8.72
CA LEU A 62 -19.11 -31.23 -9.62
C LEU A 62 -18.83 -29.88 -10.30
N PHE A 63 -19.87 -29.17 -10.73
CA PHE A 63 -19.75 -27.83 -11.31
C PHE A 63 -19.19 -26.82 -10.29
N ASN A 64 -19.74 -26.81 -9.08
CA ASN A 64 -19.25 -25.94 -8.00
C ASN A 64 -17.77 -26.20 -7.68
N GLN A 65 -17.37 -27.47 -7.59
CA GLN A 65 -15.96 -27.81 -7.34
C GLN A 65 -15.02 -27.20 -8.39
N GLN A 66 -15.37 -27.29 -9.67
CA GLN A 66 -14.52 -26.78 -10.75
C GLN A 66 -14.44 -25.24 -10.73
N MET A 67 -15.56 -24.57 -10.48
CA MET A 67 -15.62 -23.11 -10.36
C MET A 67 -14.82 -22.60 -9.16
N PHE A 68 -14.98 -23.21 -7.98
CA PHE A 68 -14.24 -22.79 -6.79
C PHE A 68 -12.74 -23.03 -6.92
N THR A 69 -12.34 -24.11 -7.59
CA THR A 69 -10.94 -24.39 -7.89
C THR A 69 -10.34 -23.32 -8.80
N PHE A 70 -11.04 -22.96 -9.88
CA PHE A 70 -10.62 -21.89 -10.78
C PHE A 70 -10.50 -20.55 -10.04
N LEU A 71 -11.53 -20.17 -9.27
CA LEU A 71 -11.54 -18.94 -8.50
C LEU A 71 -10.41 -18.90 -7.47
N TYR A 72 -10.09 -20.02 -6.81
CA TYR A 72 -8.98 -20.07 -5.85
C TYR A 72 -7.66 -19.67 -6.49
N PHE A 73 -7.31 -20.27 -7.64
CA PHE A 73 -6.06 -19.94 -8.33
C PHE A 73 -6.06 -18.51 -8.89
N TRP A 74 -7.21 -18.05 -9.39
CA TRP A 74 -7.39 -16.67 -9.83
C TRP A 74 -7.16 -15.67 -8.69
N TYR A 75 -7.78 -15.87 -7.53
CA TYR A 75 -7.58 -15.03 -6.35
C TYR A 75 -6.16 -15.13 -5.81
N ALA A 76 -5.54 -16.31 -5.84
CA ALA A 76 -4.14 -16.48 -5.46
C ALA A 76 -3.23 -15.60 -6.33
N LEU A 77 -3.44 -15.59 -7.66
CA LEU A 77 -2.71 -14.72 -8.59
C LEU A 77 -2.92 -13.24 -8.25
N ILE A 78 -4.17 -12.81 -8.05
CA ILE A 78 -4.49 -11.43 -7.68
C ILE A 78 -3.79 -11.04 -6.38
N ILE A 79 -3.78 -11.90 -5.36
CA ILE A 79 -3.09 -11.66 -4.09
C ILE A 79 -1.58 -11.45 -4.32
N GLN A 80 -0.95 -12.28 -5.16
CA GLN A 80 0.48 -12.11 -5.48
C GLN A 80 0.76 -10.77 -6.17
N LEU A 81 -0.05 -10.37 -7.15
CA LEU A 81 0.09 -9.07 -7.82
C LEU A 81 -0.09 -7.91 -6.84
N ASN A 82 -1.13 -7.95 -6.00
CA ASN A 82 -1.37 -6.90 -5.00
C ASN A 82 -0.23 -6.84 -3.98
N MET A 83 0.32 -7.98 -3.58
CA MET A 83 1.47 -8.04 -2.67
C MET A 83 2.71 -7.43 -3.32
N TYR A 84 2.97 -7.70 -4.60
CA TYR A 84 4.05 -7.07 -5.35
C TYR A 84 3.88 -5.55 -5.41
N ASP A 85 2.69 -5.06 -5.77
CA ASP A 85 2.39 -3.63 -5.80
C ASP A 85 2.57 -2.99 -4.42
N PHE A 86 2.09 -3.65 -3.36
CA PHE A 86 2.24 -3.19 -1.99
C PHE A 86 3.72 -3.02 -1.61
N PHE A 87 4.59 -3.98 -1.97
CA PHE A 87 6.03 -3.85 -1.72
C PHE A 87 6.68 -2.71 -2.52
N LEU A 88 6.27 -2.49 -3.77
CA LEU A 88 6.71 -1.34 -4.56
C LEU A 88 6.30 -0.01 -3.91
N TRP A 89 5.07 0.08 -3.41
CA TRP A 89 4.59 1.28 -2.70
C TRP A 89 5.35 1.51 -1.39
N ILE A 90 5.61 0.47 -0.60
CA ILE A 90 6.45 0.59 0.61
C ILE A 90 7.84 1.11 0.26
N TYR A 91 8.48 0.55 -0.77
CA TYR A 91 9.79 0.99 -1.21
C TYR A 91 9.76 2.46 -1.65
N THR A 92 8.74 2.88 -2.40
CA THR A 92 8.58 4.25 -2.88
C THR A 92 8.31 5.27 -1.76
N ILE A 93 7.55 4.88 -0.73
CA ILE A 93 7.22 5.75 0.43
C ILE A 93 8.42 5.93 1.37
N HIS A 94 9.47 5.10 1.26
CA HIS A 94 10.64 5.21 2.10
C HIS A 94 11.28 6.63 2.00
N PRO A 95 11.63 7.29 3.13
CA PRO A 95 12.04 8.70 3.17
C PRO A 95 13.23 9.03 2.26
N SER A 96 14.18 8.10 2.11
CA SER A 96 15.32 8.26 1.20
C SER A 96 14.88 8.33 -0.27
N ASN A 97 13.95 7.47 -0.67
CA ASN A 97 13.43 7.41 -2.04
C ASN A 97 12.53 8.61 -2.35
N ARG A 98 11.73 9.04 -1.38
CA ARG A 98 10.94 10.28 -1.45
C ARG A 98 11.81 11.50 -1.76
N ARG A 99 12.94 11.65 -1.04
CA ARG A 99 13.89 12.76 -1.28
C ARG A 99 14.52 12.64 -2.67
N HIS A 100 14.93 11.45 -3.08
CA HIS A 100 15.50 11.22 -4.40
C HIS A 100 14.53 11.55 -5.54
N PHE A 101 13.25 11.16 -5.40
CA PHE A 101 12.20 11.47 -6.36
C PHE A 101 12.06 13.00 -6.56
N ILE A 102 11.94 13.76 -5.47
CA ILE A 102 11.83 15.22 -5.55
C ILE A 102 13.10 15.85 -6.13
N PHE A 103 14.28 15.36 -5.72
CA PHE A 103 15.56 15.85 -6.22
C PHE A 103 15.72 15.66 -7.73
N LYS A 104 15.31 14.49 -8.25
CA LYS A 104 15.31 14.18 -9.68
C LYS A 104 14.44 15.16 -10.47
N HIS A 105 13.24 15.48 -9.96
CA HIS A 105 12.28 16.37 -10.63
C HIS A 105 12.63 17.87 -10.50
N LEU A 106 13.38 18.25 -9.46
CA LEU A 106 13.92 19.61 -9.31
C LEU A 106 15.10 19.88 -10.25
N LYS A 107 15.88 18.86 -10.63
CA LYS A 107 17.03 18.97 -11.55
C LYS A 107 16.61 19.13 -13.03
N SER A 108 15.58 19.92 -13.31
CA SER A 108 15.17 20.21 -14.68
C SER A 108 16.00 21.36 -15.27
N LYS A 109 16.37 21.22 -16.55
CA LYS A 109 17.24 22.17 -17.28
C LYS A 109 16.71 23.61 -17.28
N LYS A 110 15.39 23.80 -17.16
CA LYS A 110 14.71 25.11 -17.21
C LYS A 110 15.07 26.01 -16.01
N TYR A 111 15.48 25.45 -14.87
CA TYR A 111 15.79 26.20 -13.65
C TYR A 111 17.09 25.74 -12.97
N ALA A 112 18.04 25.21 -13.74
CA ALA A 112 19.29 24.67 -13.23
C ALA A 112 20.08 25.65 -12.34
N ALA A 113 20.10 26.95 -12.69
CA ALA A 113 20.79 27.98 -11.90
C ALA A 113 20.21 28.18 -10.49
N VAL A 114 18.89 28.03 -10.32
CA VAL A 114 18.24 28.11 -9.01
C VAL A 114 18.57 26.87 -8.17
N PHE A 115 18.56 25.70 -8.82
CA PHE A 115 18.89 24.44 -8.17
C PHE A 115 20.35 24.40 -7.70
N GLU A 116 21.28 24.94 -8.48
CA GLU A 116 22.70 25.03 -8.11
C GLU A 116 22.93 25.95 -6.90
N ALA A 117 22.13 27.02 -6.77
CA ALA A 117 22.13 27.89 -5.60
C ALA A 117 21.44 27.29 -4.36
N THR A 118 20.75 26.14 -4.51
CA THR A 118 19.96 25.53 -3.44
C THR A 118 20.84 24.66 -2.53
N THR A 119 20.78 24.89 -1.21
CA THR A 119 21.51 24.08 -0.23
C THR A 119 20.77 22.77 0.09
N ASN A 120 21.51 21.70 0.42
CA ASN A 120 20.94 20.42 0.86
C ASN A 120 19.97 20.55 2.04
N ASP A 121 20.19 21.51 2.94
CA ASP A 121 19.32 21.74 4.10
C ASP A 121 17.97 22.34 3.70
N GLN A 122 17.96 23.25 2.70
CA GLN A 122 16.72 23.77 2.12
C GLN A 122 15.93 22.66 1.42
N MET A 123 16.62 21.72 0.76
CA MET A 123 15.95 20.57 0.13
C MET A 123 15.32 19.64 1.15
N LYS A 124 16.02 19.35 2.27
CA LYS A 124 15.45 18.56 3.37
C LYS A 124 14.25 19.27 3.99
N ALA A 125 14.37 20.56 4.30
CA ALA A 125 13.26 21.36 4.85
C ALA A 125 12.04 21.39 3.90
N PHE A 126 12.26 21.44 2.60
CA PHE A 126 11.16 21.36 1.63
C PHE A 126 10.45 20.01 1.66
N VAL A 127 11.20 18.90 1.64
CA VAL A 127 10.62 17.56 1.58
C VAL A 127 10.00 17.15 2.91
N ASP A 128 10.67 17.43 4.02
CA ASP A 128 10.29 16.93 5.34
C ASP A 128 9.32 17.88 6.06
N ASP A 129 9.54 19.20 6.01
CA ASP A 129 8.73 20.16 6.78
C ASP A 129 7.58 20.77 5.98
N TYR A 130 7.84 21.15 4.72
CA TYR A 130 6.83 21.78 3.86
C TYR A 130 5.91 20.76 3.20
N LEU A 131 6.48 19.79 2.49
CA LEU A 131 5.73 18.85 1.65
C LEU A 131 5.23 17.64 2.47
N LYS A 132 6.00 17.21 3.48
CA LYS A 132 5.69 16.08 4.37
C LYS A 132 5.46 14.78 3.59
N ALA A 133 5.07 13.71 4.30
CA ALA A 133 4.77 12.41 3.68
C ALA A 133 3.63 12.50 2.68
N ASP A 134 2.54 13.16 3.07
CA ASP A 134 1.30 13.23 2.29
C ASP A 134 1.49 14.03 0.99
N GLY A 135 2.19 15.15 1.03
CA GLY A 135 2.42 15.96 -0.17
C GLY A 135 3.34 15.29 -1.18
N VAL A 136 4.35 14.54 -0.71
CA VAL A 136 5.21 13.74 -1.60
C VAL A 136 4.39 12.60 -2.22
N PHE A 137 3.55 11.93 -1.43
CA PHE A 137 2.68 10.86 -1.92
C PHE A 137 1.72 11.34 -3.02
N ILE A 138 1.08 12.50 -2.83
CA ILE A 138 0.21 13.09 -3.87
C ILE A 138 1.00 13.39 -5.15
N LEU A 139 2.23 13.93 -5.03
CA LEU A 139 3.07 14.19 -6.21
C LEU A 139 3.49 12.92 -6.94
N ILE A 140 3.72 11.82 -6.22
CA ILE A 140 3.99 10.51 -6.81
C ILE A 140 2.75 9.99 -7.55
N ILE A 141 1.55 10.11 -6.96
CA ILE A 141 0.30 9.76 -7.65
C ILE A 141 0.14 10.59 -8.93
N ILE A 142 0.45 11.89 -8.87
CA ILE A 142 0.38 12.77 -10.05
C ILE A 142 1.39 12.32 -11.11
N SER A 143 2.61 11.90 -10.77
CA SER A 143 3.55 11.36 -11.77
C SER A 143 3.08 10.05 -12.39
N GLU A 144 2.40 9.20 -11.64
CA GLU A 144 1.88 7.93 -12.19
C GLU A 144 0.67 8.17 -13.13
N ASN A 145 -0.10 9.24 -12.91
CA ASN A 145 -1.30 9.54 -13.70
C ASN A 145 -1.07 10.60 -14.79
N SER A 146 0.09 11.24 -14.81
CA SER A 146 0.46 12.31 -15.74
C SER A 146 1.84 12.04 -16.33
N SER A 147 2.38 12.99 -17.09
CA SER A 147 3.78 12.92 -17.51
C SER A 147 4.72 13.46 -16.41
N ASP A 148 5.90 12.85 -16.31
CA ASP A 148 7.02 13.33 -15.47
C ASP A 148 7.31 14.83 -15.66
N PHE A 149 7.09 15.33 -16.88
CA PHE A 149 7.26 16.74 -17.23
C PHE A 149 6.30 17.64 -16.43
N VAL A 150 5.00 17.30 -16.40
CA VAL A 150 3.99 18.07 -15.67
C VAL A 150 4.27 18.05 -14.17
N THR A 151 4.63 16.88 -13.62
CA THR A 151 4.99 16.77 -12.19
C THR A 151 6.22 17.61 -11.86
N SER A 152 7.22 17.63 -12.74
CA SER A 152 8.40 18.50 -12.57
C SER A 152 8.03 19.99 -12.54
N GLU A 153 7.14 20.43 -13.43
CA GLU A 153 6.67 21.82 -13.43
C GLU A 153 5.90 22.16 -12.15
N ILE A 154 5.04 21.27 -11.66
CA ILE A 154 4.30 21.47 -10.40
C ILE A 154 5.27 21.60 -9.22
N ILE A 155 6.24 20.68 -9.10
CA ILE A 155 7.24 20.68 -8.03
C ILE A 155 8.04 21.98 -8.05
N GLN A 156 8.44 22.44 -9.24
CA GLN A 156 9.19 23.70 -9.40
C GLN A 156 8.36 24.92 -9.02
N GLN A 157 7.08 24.97 -9.38
CA GLN A 157 6.20 26.08 -8.98
C GLN A 157 5.97 26.10 -7.46
N LEU A 158 5.80 24.93 -6.83
CA LEU A 158 5.71 24.80 -5.38
C LEU A 158 6.98 25.30 -4.69
N TRP A 159 8.15 24.91 -5.23
CA TRP A 159 9.45 25.37 -4.74
C TRP A 159 9.58 26.89 -4.83
N MET A 160 9.47 27.45 -6.04
CA MET A 160 9.77 28.86 -6.32
C MET A 160 8.75 29.83 -5.71
N ARG A 161 7.44 29.55 -5.89
CA ARG A 161 6.40 30.53 -5.53
C ARG A 161 5.98 30.43 -4.07
N LYS A 162 6.06 29.25 -3.47
CA LYS A 162 5.52 29.01 -2.13
C LYS A 162 6.63 28.72 -1.12
N PHE A 163 7.49 27.74 -1.39
CA PHE A 163 8.49 27.31 -0.41
C PHE A 163 9.55 28.38 -0.16
N ILE A 164 10.24 28.89 -1.19
CA ILE A 164 11.31 29.90 -0.99
C ILE A 164 10.80 31.12 -0.23
N VAL A 165 9.62 31.63 -0.61
CA VAL A 165 9.01 32.81 0.02
C VAL A 165 8.70 32.55 1.50
N LYS A 166 8.18 31.36 1.81
CA LYS A 166 7.92 30.94 3.20
C LYS A 166 9.22 30.75 3.98
N TYR A 167 10.18 30.02 3.42
CA TYR A 167 11.47 29.74 4.05
C TYR A 167 12.22 31.02 4.43
N TYR A 168 12.28 32.00 3.52
CA TYR A 168 12.94 33.28 3.80
C TYR A 168 12.19 34.07 4.88
N ARG A 169 10.84 34.05 4.88
CA ARG A 169 10.04 34.70 5.93
C ARG A 169 10.31 34.09 7.30
N ASP A 170 10.21 32.77 7.41
CA ASP A 170 10.40 32.04 8.67
C ASP A 170 11.84 32.23 9.21
N THR A 171 12.85 32.18 8.32
CA THR A 171 14.24 32.45 8.67
C THR A 171 14.44 33.89 9.17
N LYS A 172 13.78 34.87 8.54
CA LYS A 172 13.87 36.27 8.93
C LYS A 172 13.27 36.50 10.33
N GLU A 173 12.15 35.86 10.64
CA GLU A 173 11.54 35.91 11.97
C GLU A 173 12.43 35.29 13.06
N LEU A 174 13.06 34.15 12.77
CA LEU A 174 14.02 33.52 13.69
C LEU A 174 15.24 34.41 13.96
N ILE A 175 15.79 35.05 12.93
CA ILE A 175 16.92 35.98 13.09
C ILE A 175 16.50 37.19 13.93
N TYR A 176 15.32 37.77 13.71
CA TYR A 176 14.85 38.88 14.54
C TYR A 176 14.62 38.49 15.99
N ALA A 177 14.09 37.28 16.25
CA ALA A 177 13.93 36.78 17.60
C ALA A 177 15.28 36.62 18.33
N ASP A 178 16.30 36.11 17.64
CA ASP A 178 17.64 35.93 18.20
C ASP A 178 18.36 37.27 18.48
N ILE A 179 18.21 38.25 17.58
CA ILE A 179 18.72 39.61 17.79
C ILE A 179 18.08 40.26 19.03
N GLN A 180 16.77 40.08 19.25
CA GLN A 180 16.07 40.61 20.42
C GLN A 180 16.54 39.95 21.72
N LEU A 181 16.75 38.63 21.72
CA LEU A 181 17.31 37.91 22.87
C LEU A 181 18.74 38.37 23.20
N THR A 182 19.56 38.56 22.17
CA THR A 182 20.94 39.04 22.31
C THR A 182 20.97 40.47 22.89
N ASN A 183 20.11 41.36 22.41
CA ASN A 183 20.00 42.72 22.94
C ASN A 183 19.51 42.75 24.39
N ASN A 184 18.56 41.90 24.78
CA ASN A 184 18.12 41.79 26.17
C ASN A 184 19.22 41.26 27.10
N ASN A 185 20.00 40.27 26.65
CA ASN A 185 21.15 39.76 27.41
C ASN A 185 22.29 40.80 27.51
N ASN A 186 22.49 41.60 26.46
CA ASN A 186 23.44 42.71 26.48
C ASN A 186 23.00 43.86 27.40
N ASN A 187 21.70 44.14 27.50
CA ASN A 187 21.19 45.10 28.48
C ASN A 187 21.39 44.61 29.92
N HIS A 188 21.20 43.32 30.20
CA HIS A 188 21.47 42.76 31.52
C HIS A 188 22.98 42.74 31.88
N SER A 189 23.87 42.57 30.88
CA SER A 189 25.33 42.63 31.09
C SER A 189 25.90 44.06 31.08
N SER A 190 25.22 45.02 30.45
CA SER A 190 25.53 46.45 30.50
C SER A 190 25.13 47.08 31.84
N VAL A 191 23.95 46.73 32.37
CA VAL A 191 23.51 47.15 33.72
C VAL A 191 24.46 46.63 34.81
N LYS A 192 24.93 45.37 34.71
CA LYS A 192 25.95 44.82 35.64
C LYS A 192 27.30 45.56 35.58
N ARG A 193 27.70 46.08 34.41
CA ARG A 193 28.96 46.84 34.26
C ARG A 193 28.85 48.27 34.80
N HIS A 194 27.67 48.90 34.73
CA HIS A 194 27.45 50.21 35.36
C HIS A 194 27.31 50.14 36.89
N LEU A 195 26.82 49.03 37.45
CA LEU A 195 26.73 48.86 38.91
C LEU A 195 28.07 48.55 39.61
N CYS A 196 29.12 48.15 38.88
CA CYS A 196 30.44 47.85 39.44
C CYS A 196 31.43 49.04 39.40
N GLY A 197 31.00 50.22 38.93
CA GLY A 197 31.78 51.47 38.93
C GLY A 197 31.25 52.56 39.87
N VAL A 198 30.27 52.23 40.72
CA VAL A 198 29.61 53.17 41.67
C VAL A 198 29.75 52.68 43.12
N ILE A 199 30.73 51.82 43.42
CA ILE A 199 31.11 51.46 44.79
C ILE A 199 32.61 51.70 44.95
#